data_AF-A0A843EA13-F1
#
_entry.id   AF-A0A843EA13-F1
#
_cell.length_a   1.000
_cell.length_b   1.000
_cell.length_c   1.000
_cell.angle_alpha   90.00
_cell.angle_beta   90.00
_cell.angle_gamma   90.00
#
_symmetry.space_group_name_H-M   'P 1'
#
loop_
_entity.id
_entity.type
_entity.pdbx_description
1 polymer ?
#
loop_
_entity_poly.entity_id
_entity_poly.type
_entity_poly.pdbx_seq_one_letter_code
_entity_poly.pdbx_strand_id
1 'polypeptide(L)' 'MMDETKKSLEKLGINEIHDDYISSKRFEDGGQYRFEVPGIQGPSALESLLNACNDYDLTIHRATQTKGIMFLLD' A
#
# COMPACT_ATOMS: atom_id res chain seq x y z
N MET A 1 8.64 -22.62 -15.60
CA MET A 1 9.24 -21.31 -15.25
C MET A 1 8.67 -20.80 -13.92
N MET A 2 7.34 -20.82 -13.73
CA MET A 2 6.68 -20.45 -12.47
C MET A 2 7.04 -21.37 -11.28
N ASP A 3 7.16 -22.69 -11.50
CA ASP A 3 7.45 -23.66 -10.43
C ASP A 3 8.85 -23.51 -9.82
N GLU A 4 9.85 -23.15 -10.63
CA GLU A 4 11.20 -22.93 -10.15
C GLU A 4 11.31 -21.62 -9.34
N THR A 5 10.51 -20.61 -9.69
CA THR A 5 10.35 -19.39 -8.89
C THR A 5 9.72 -19.72 -7.53
N LYS A 6 8.66 -20.54 -7.51
CA LYS A 6 8.00 -20.97 -6.25
C LYS A 6 8.97 -21.67 -5.30
N LYS A 7 9.69 -22.70 -5.77
CA LYS A 7 10.70 -23.41 -4.97
C LYS A 7 11.81 -22.50 -4.44
N SER A 8 12.17 -21.47 -5.21
CA SER A 8 13.20 -20.51 -4.79
C SER A 8 12.69 -19.59 -3.67
N LEU A 9 11.41 -19.21 -3.70
CA LEU A 9 10.76 -18.43 -2.65
C LEU A 9 10.55 -19.24 -1.37
N GLU A 10 10.18 -20.51 -1.47
CA GLU A 10 10.05 -21.42 -0.33
C GLU A 10 11.37 -21.55 0.45
N LYS A 11 12.51 -21.62 -0.23
CA LYS A 11 13.84 -21.63 0.40
C LYS A 11 14.14 -20.36 1.20
N LEU A 12 13.48 -19.25 0.88
CA LEU A 12 13.56 -17.98 1.61
C LEU A 12 12.49 -17.87 2.71
N GLY A 13 11.67 -18.90 2.92
CA GLY A 13 10.56 -18.91 3.86
C GLY A 13 9.30 -18.20 3.36
N ILE A 14 9.25 -17.85 2.07
CA ILE A 14 8.09 -17.23 1.43
C ILE A 14 7.25 -18.35 0.83
N ASN A 15 6.29 -18.83 1.60
CA ASN A 15 5.39 -19.90 1.19
C ASN A 15 4.15 -19.33 0.50
N GLU A 16 3.57 -20.14 -0.39
CA GLU A 16 2.28 -19.82 -1.00
C GLU A 16 1.20 -19.83 0.09
N ILE A 17 0.40 -18.77 0.13
CA ILE A 17 -0.61 -18.58 1.17
C ILE A 17 -1.90 -19.26 0.69
N HIS A 18 -2.59 -19.94 1.60
CA HIS A 18 -3.93 -20.47 1.34
C HIS A 18 -4.98 -19.35 1.43
N ASP A 19 -6.06 -19.47 0.65
CA ASP A 19 -7.12 -18.46 0.56
C ASP A 19 -7.84 -18.19 1.89
N ASP A 20 -7.73 -19.08 2.86
CA ASP A 20 -8.32 -18.99 4.20
C ASP A 20 -7.41 -18.32 5.24
N TYR A 21 -6.18 -17.95 4.87
CA TYR A 21 -5.26 -17.32 5.80
C TYR A 21 -5.65 -15.88 6.10
N ILE A 22 -5.89 -15.59 7.37
CA ILE A 22 -6.12 -14.23 7.88
C ILE A 22 -5.00 -13.89 8.86
N SER A 23 -4.19 -12.88 8.52
CA SER A 23 -3.18 -12.34 9.43
C SER A 23 -3.85 -11.83 10.71
N SER A 24 -3.28 -12.17 11.88
CA SER A 24 -3.72 -11.68 13.18
C SER A 24 -3.12 -10.32 13.57
N LYS A 25 -2.15 -9.81 12.81
CA LYS A 25 -1.51 -8.52 13.09
C LYS A 25 -2.50 -7.37 12.93
N ARG A 26 -2.50 -6.45 13.88
CA ARG A 26 -3.32 -5.24 13.88
C ARG A 26 -2.49 -4.04 14.30
N PHE A 27 -2.91 -2.85 13.88
CA PHE A 27 -2.47 -1.59 14.46
C PHE A 27 -3.11 -1.41 15.84
N GLU A 28 -2.62 -0.45 16.61
CA GLU A 28 -3.09 -0.17 17.98
C GLU A 28 -4.58 0.18 18.05
N ASP A 29 -5.14 0.75 16.97
CA ASP A 29 -6.56 1.06 16.83
C ASP A 29 -7.40 -0.12 16.29
N GLY A 30 -6.79 -1.30 16.12
CA GLY A 30 -7.46 -2.50 15.59
C GLY A 30 -7.52 -2.59 14.06
N GLY A 31 -6.94 -1.67 13.31
CA GLY A 31 -6.88 -1.75 11.84
C GLY A 31 -6.03 -2.93 11.34
N GLN A 32 -6.46 -3.63 10.29
CA GLN A 32 -5.71 -4.76 9.71
C GLN A 32 -4.55 -4.31 8.80
N TYR A 33 -4.71 -3.19 8.12
CA TYR A 33 -3.72 -2.64 7.20
C TYR A 33 -3.82 -1.11 7.17
N ARG A 34 -2.81 -0.47 6.56
CA ARG A 34 -2.87 0.94 6.13
C ARG A 34 -2.67 1.01 4.65
N PHE A 35 -3.56 1.74 3.99
CA PHE A 35 -3.39 2.06 2.60
C PHE A 35 -2.81 3.47 2.48
N GLU A 36 -1.61 3.55 1.91
CA GLU A 36 -0.88 4.80 1.74
C GLU A 36 -0.51 5.00 0.27
N VAL A 37 -0.67 6.24 -0.20
CA VAL A 37 -0.27 6.63 -1.56
C VAL A 37 0.74 7.78 -1.49
N PRO A 38 2.03 7.49 -1.70
CA PRO A 38 3.06 8.52 -1.70
C PRO A 38 3.20 9.22 -3.05
N GLY A 39 3.80 10.41 -3.05
CA GLY A 39 4.25 11.08 -4.27
C GLY A 39 3.15 11.79 -5.07
N ILE A 40 2.04 12.16 -4.44
CA ILE A 40 0.98 12.96 -5.05
C ILE A 40 1.53 14.33 -5.41
N GLN A 41 1.63 14.63 -6.71
CA GLN A 41 2.31 15.83 -7.20
C GLN A 41 1.50 17.12 -7.03
N GLY A 42 0.17 17.02 -6.88
CA GLY A 42 -0.70 18.18 -6.70
C GLY A 42 -2.19 17.84 -6.55
N PRO A 43 -3.06 18.86 -6.44
CA PRO A 43 -4.47 18.68 -6.09
C PRO A 43 -5.28 17.81 -7.05
N SER A 44 -5.09 17.95 -8.37
CA SER A 44 -5.84 17.15 -9.36
C SER A 44 -5.54 15.65 -9.29
N ALA A 45 -4.29 15.29 -8.96
CA ALA A 45 -3.93 13.89 -8.74
C ALA A 45 -4.53 13.35 -7.43
N LEU A 46 -4.59 14.18 -6.38
CA LEU A 46 -5.27 13.83 -5.14
C LEU A 46 -6.76 13.61 -5.36
N GLU A 47 -7.42 14.48 -6.12
CA GLU A 47 -8.84 14.36 -6.44
C GLU A 47 -9.15 13.07 -7.21
N SER A 48 -8.34 12.74 -8.21
CA SER A 48 -8.47 11.47 -8.94
C SER A 48 -8.34 10.25 -8.02
N LEU A 49 -7.41 10.28 -7.07
CA LEU A 49 -7.23 9.22 -6.08
C LEU A 49 -8.46 9.10 -5.16
N LEU A 50 -8.98 10.23 -4.64
CA LEU A 50 -10.15 10.23 -3.77
C LEU A 50 -11.39 9.72 -4.49
N ASN A 51 -11.59 10.09 -5.76
CA ASN A 51 -12.69 9.58 -6.58
C ASN A 51 -12.59 8.07 -6.76
N ALA A 52 -11.41 7.54 -7.11
CA ALA A 52 -11.21 6.11 -7.23
C ALA A 52 -11.43 5.39 -5.89
N CYS A 53 -10.92 5.92 -4.77
CA CYS A 53 -11.19 5.37 -3.45
C CYS A 53 -12.68 5.28 -3.15
N ASN A 54 -13.45 6.31 -3.51
CA ASN A 54 -14.90 6.30 -3.34
C ASN A 54 -15.59 5.27 -4.25
N ASP A 55 -15.17 5.14 -5.51
CA ASP A 55 -15.74 4.18 -6.47
C ASP A 55 -15.52 2.71 -6.05
N TYR A 56 -14.39 2.43 -5.40
CA TYR A 56 -14.04 1.09 -4.92
C TYR A 56 -14.38 0.84 -3.44
N ASP A 57 -15.02 1.79 -2.75
CA ASP A 57 -15.31 1.73 -1.31
C ASP A 57 -14.04 1.44 -0.46
N LEU A 58 -12.95 2.14 -0.80
CA LEU A 58 -11.63 1.99 -0.18
C LEU A 58 -11.32 3.18 0.73
N THR A 59 -10.92 2.88 1.96
CA THR A 59 -10.38 3.88 2.90
C THR A 59 -8.88 4.09 2.69
N ILE A 60 -8.51 5.27 2.22
CA ILE A 60 -7.11 5.73 2.25
C ILE A 60 -6.76 6.29 3.63
N HIS A 61 -5.60 5.89 4.16
CA HIS A 61 -5.14 6.31 5.48
C HIS A 61 -4.14 7.45 5.41
N ARG A 62 -3.34 7.53 4.33
CA ARG A 62 -2.35 8.58 4.13
C ARG A 62 -2.10 8.84 2.65
N ALA A 63 -2.07 10.11 2.28
CA ALA A 63 -1.53 10.57 1.01
C ALA A 63 -0.38 11.54 1.30
N THR A 64 0.76 11.40 0.62
CA THR A 64 1.88 12.34 0.78
C THR A 64 2.24 13.01 -0.52
N GLN A 65 2.64 14.28 -0.42
CA GLN A 65 3.29 15.00 -1.51
C GLN A 65 4.80 14.92 -1.33
N THR A 66 5.51 14.50 -2.37
CA THR A 66 6.97 14.62 -2.39
C THR A 66 7.33 16.03 -2.82
N LYS A 67 7.98 16.79 -1.93
CA LYS A 67 8.59 18.07 -2.27
C LYS A 67 10.10 17.91 -2.32
N GLY A 68 10.70 18.40 -3.40
CA GLY A 68 12.16 18.44 -3.50
C GLY A 68 12.75 19.41 -2.47
N ILE A 69 13.97 19.13 -2.00
CA ILE A 69 14.70 19.98 -1.04
C ILE A 69 14.78 21.44 -1.48
N MET A 70 14.81 21.70 -2.80
CA MET A 70 14.85 23.04 -3.39
C MET A 70 13.54 23.85 -3.24
N PHE A 71 12.46 23.22 -2.77
CA PHE A 71 11.18 23.88 -2.46
C PHE A 71 11.02 24.22 -0.97
N LEU A 72 11.97 23.81 -0.12
CA LEU A 72 12.02 24.25 1.27
C LEU A 72 12.68 25.63 1.28
N LEU A 73 12.05 26.59 1.98
CA LEU A 73 12.50 27.98 2.03
C LEU A 73 13.35 28.28 3.28
N ASP A 74 13.69 27.24 4.04
CA ASP A 74 14.44 27.26 5.29
C ASP A 74 15.45 26.10 5.42
#